data_AF-A0A3D5KLK7-F1
#
_entry.id   AF-A0A3D5KLK7-F1
#
_cell.length_a   1.000
_cell.length_b   1.000
_cell.length_c   1.000
_cell.angle_alpha   90.00
_cell.angle_beta   90.00
_cell.angle_gamma   90.00
#
_symmetry.space_group_name_H-M   'P 1'
#
loop_
_entity.id
_entity.type
_entity.pdbx_description
1 polymer ?
#
loop_
_entity_poly.entity_id
_entity_poly.type
_entity_poly.pdbx_seq_one_letter_code
_entity_poly.pdbx_strand_id
1 'polypeptide(L)'
;MNKLYVAFLLVITSLVSFAQKLDMEKLKGMKPRSIGPASMSGRITCIDVVNSNTDVMYVGAATGCVWKTTSAGVTWEPIFDKESVLSIGAITIQQDNPS
;
A
#
# COMPACT_ATOMS: atom_id res chain seq x y z
N MET A 1 -36.55 -20.13 39.11
CA MET A 1 -35.81 -19.00 39.70
C MET A 1 -34.51 -18.68 38.94
N ASN A 2 -33.74 -19.68 38.51
CA ASN A 2 -32.38 -19.49 37.95
C ASN A 2 -32.35 -18.84 36.54
N LYS A 3 -33.38 -19.07 35.70
CA LYS A 3 -33.44 -18.51 34.34
C LYS A 3 -33.65 -16.99 34.30
N LEU A 4 -34.35 -16.43 35.30
CA LEU A 4 -34.60 -14.99 35.38
C LEU A 4 -33.34 -14.21 35.76
N TYR A 5 -32.52 -14.76 36.68
CA TYR A 5 -31.22 -14.17 37.02
C TYR A 5 -30.22 -14.22 35.86
N VAL A 6 -30.22 -15.29 35.08
CA VAL A 6 -29.38 -15.40 33.89
C VAL A 6 -29.80 -14.37 32.82
N ALA A 7 -31.11 -14.19 32.60
CA ALA A 7 -31.62 -13.17 31.68
C ALA A 7 -31.25 -11.75 32.14
N PHE A 8 -31.37 -11.47 33.44
CA PHE A 8 -31.01 -10.18 34.01
C PHE A 8 -29.50 -9.90 33.89
N LEU A 9 -28.66 -10.91 34.13
CA LEU A 9 -27.21 -10.81 33.96
C LEU A 9 -26.82 -10.52 32.51
N LEU A 10 -27.47 -11.19 31.53
CA LEU A 10 -27.22 -10.96 30.10
C LEU A 10 -27.65 -9.56 29.65
N VAL A 11 -28.75 -9.03 30.18
CA VAL A 11 -29.17 -7.66 29.90
C VAL A 11 -28.17 -6.67 30.50
N ILE A 12 -27.72 -6.89 31.73
CA ILE A 12 -26.71 -6.02 32.36
C ILE A 12 -25.42 -6.02 31.56
N THR A 13 -24.86 -7.18 31.21
CA THR A 13 -23.60 -7.22 30.45
C THR A 13 -23.72 -6.57 29.08
N SER A 14 -24.88 -6.66 28.44
CA SER A 14 -25.14 -5.94 27.17
C SER A 14 -25.16 -4.42 27.33
N LEU A 15 -25.60 -3.89 28.47
CA LEU A 15 -25.67 -2.46 28.74
C LEU A 15 -24.31 -1.84 29.12
N VAL A 16 -23.34 -2.64 29.57
CA VAL A 16 -22.00 -2.15 29.96
C VAL A 16 -20.91 -2.46 28.94
N SER A 17 -21.25 -3.10 27.82
CA SER A 17 -20.28 -3.42 26.76
C SER A 17 -20.11 -2.25 25.81
N PHE A 18 -19.10 -1.41 26.05
CA PHE A 18 -18.67 -0.36 25.13
C PHE A 18 -17.45 -0.81 24.31
N ALA A 19 -17.42 -0.46 23.03
CA ALA A 19 -16.24 -0.70 22.19
C ALA A 19 -15.08 0.21 22.62
N GLN A 20 -13.85 -0.32 22.63
CA GLN A 20 -12.66 0.49 22.83
C GLN A 20 -12.53 1.55 21.72
N LYS A 21 -12.16 2.79 22.10
CA LYS A 21 -11.75 3.82 21.14
C LYS A 21 -10.31 3.61 20.71
N LEU A 22 -10.05 3.68 19.41
CA LEU A 22 -8.71 3.67 18.86
C LEU A 22 -8.04 5.02 19.10
N ASP A 23 -6.94 5.02 19.84
CA ASP A 23 -6.11 6.20 20.07
C ASP A 23 -5.14 6.38 18.90
N MET A 24 -5.37 7.39 18.06
CA MET A 24 -4.55 7.69 16.89
C MET A 24 -3.14 8.16 17.27
N GLU A 25 -2.92 8.69 18.48
CA GLU A 25 -1.58 9.08 18.94
C GLU A 25 -0.66 7.86 19.05
N LYS A 26 -1.21 6.70 19.45
CA LYS A 26 -0.47 5.43 19.49
C LYS A 26 -0.06 4.93 18.10
N LEU A 27 -0.70 5.42 17.05
CA LEU A 27 -0.44 5.03 15.66
C LEU A 27 0.44 6.02 14.90
N LYS A 28 0.73 7.22 15.44
CA LYS A 28 1.45 8.28 14.71
C LYS A 28 2.83 7.90 14.17
N GLY A 29 3.48 6.88 14.72
CA GLY A 29 4.78 6.37 14.25
C GLY A 29 4.70 5.11 13.40
N MET A 30 3.52 4.53 13.22
CA MET A 30 3.36 3.28 12.48
C MET A 30 3.33 3.56 10.99
N LYS A 31 4.31 3.02 10.27
CA LYS A 31 4.32 3.07 8.80
C LYS A 31 3.47 1.91 8.25
N PRO A 32 2.58 2.18 7.28
CA PRO A 32 1.99 1.13 6.47
C PRO A 32 3.11 0.31 5.84
N ARG A 33 2.97 -1.01 5.88
CA ARG A 33 3.84 -1.93 5.16
C ARG A 33 3.00 -2.89 4.37
N SER A 34 3.53 -3.35 3.25
CA SER A 34 2.92 -4.46 2.54
C SER A 34 2.85 -5.69 3.45
N ILE A 35 1.65 -6.26 3.57
CA ILE A 35 1.37 -7.53 4.25
C ILE A 35 0.94 -8.63 3.26
N GLY A 36 1.01 -8.33 1.95
CA GLY A 36 0.45 -9.18 0.90
C GLY A 36 1.30 -10.41 0.52
N PRO A 37 0.83 -11.20 -0.47
CA PRO A 37 1.44 -12.49 -0.85
C PRO A 37 2.86 -12.32 -1.43
N ALA A 38 3.66 -13.38 -1.37
CA ALA A 38 5.08 -13.38 -1.78
C ALA A 38 5.31 -12.92 -3.24
N SER A 39 4.29 -13.00 -4.10
CA SER A 39 4.28 -12.40 -5.43
C SER A 39 3.09 -11.47 -5.55
N MET A 40 3.35 -10.17 -5.48
CA MET A 40 2.38 -9.15 -5.88
C MET A 40 2.19 -9.21 -7.40
N SER A 41 0.94 -9.23 -7.84
CA SER A 41 0.58 -9.22 -9.26
C SER A 41 -0.14 -7.91 -9.61
N GLY A 42 -0.01 -7.48 -10.85
CA GLY A 42 -0.58 -6.25 -11.38
C GLY A 42 -0.33 -6.17 -12.88
N ARG A 43 -0.99 -5.22 -13.56
CA ARG A 43 -0.79 -5.00 -15.00
C ARG A 43 0.18 -3.85 -15.21
N ILE A 44 1.36 -4.15 -15.74
CA ILE A 44 2.30 -3.15 -16.26
C ILE A 44 1.86 -2.75 -17.66
N THR A 45 1.76 -1.44 -17.91
CA THR A 45 1.26 -0.85 -19.17
C THR A 45 2.37 -0.24 -20.00
N CYS A 46 3.44 0.24 -19.35
CA CYS A 46 4.59 0.81 -20.02
C CYS A 46 5.88 0.60 -19.20
N ILE A 47 7.01 0.61 -19.89
CA ILE A 47 8.36 0.53 -19.32
C ILE A 47 9.29 1.45 -20.10
N ASP A 48 10.22 2.10 -19.41
CA ASP A 48 11.37 2.77 -20.02
C ASP A 48 12.65 2.55 -19.19
N VAL A 49 13.81 2.63 -19.84
CA VAL A 49 15.12 2.28 -19.27
C VAL A 49 16.16 3.36 -19.57
N VAL A 50 17.09 3.57 -18.64
CA VAL A 50 18.24 4.43 -18.87
C VAL A 50 19.26 3.69 -19.74
N ASN A 51 19.54 4.20 -20.95
CA ASN A 51 20.40 3.51 -21.92
C ASN A 51 21.85 3.35 -21.45
N SER A 52 22.36 4.35 -20.71
CA SER A 52 23.73 4.33 -20.16
C SER A 52 23.88 3.42 -18.94
N ASN A 53 22.78 3.04 -18.29
CA ASN A 53 22.76 2.15 -17.14
C ASN A 53 21.41 1.41 -17.05
N THR A 54 21.35 0.21 -17.63
CA THR A 54 20.11 -0.58 -17.70
C THR A 54 19.62 -1.11 -16.36
N ASP A 55 20.40 -0.96 -15.28
CA ASP A 55 19.94 -1.29 -13.93
C ASP A 55 18.85 -0.33 -13.46
N VAL A 56 18.79 0.88 -14.06
CA VAL A 56 17.80 1.91 -13.79
C VAL A 56 16.65 1.83 -14.80
N MET A 57 15.50 1.37 -14.31
CA MET A 57 14.28 1.23 -15.11
C MET A 57 13.08 1.82 -14.37
N TYR A 58 12.10 2.25 -15.15
CA TYR A 58 10.83 2.76 -14.65
C TYR A 58 9.68 1.99 -15.31
N VAL A 59 8.70 1.59 -14.51
CA VAL A 59 7.48 0.94 -15.01
C VAL A 59 6.24 1.69 -14.57
N GLY A 60 5.27 1.77 -15.46
CA GLY A 60 3.95 2.30 -15.17
C GLY A 60 2.95 1.16 -15.04
N ALA A 61 2.15 1.18 -13.98
CA ALA A 61 1.07 0.23 -13.78
C ALA A 61 -0.26 0.80 -14.29
N ALA A 62 -1.16 -0.09 -14.74
CA ALA A 62 -2.54 0.27 -15.07
C ALA A 62 -3.29 0.85 -13.86
N THR A 63 -3.02 0.29 -12.69
CA THR A 63 -3.41 0.76 -11.37
C THR A 63 -2.26 0.45 -10.44
N GLY A 64 -1.66 1.47 -9.84
CA GLY A 64 -0.52 1.30 -8.94
C GLY A 64 0.66 2.22 -9.21
N CYS A 65 0.47 3.31 -9.95
CA CYS A 65 1.46 4.38 -10.09
C CYS A 65 2.75 3.96 -10.84
N VAL A 66 3.77 4.81 -10.74
CA VAL A 66 5.11 4.59 -11.30
C VAL A 66 6.02 3.94 -10.26
N TRP A 67 6.78 2.93 -10.69
CA TRP A 67 7.79 2.26 -9.90
C TRP A 67 9.16 2.40 -10.56
N LYS A 68 10.20 2.50 -9.74
CA LYS A 68 11.60 2.58 -10.15
C LYS A 68 12.39 1.40 -9.60
N THR A 69 13.32 0.88 -10.38
CA THR A 69 14.39 -0.01 -9.92
C THR A 69 15.74 0.63 -10.20
N THR A 70 16.73 0.32 -9.37
CA THR A 70 18.16 0.57 -9.61
C THR A 70 18.99 -0.71 -9.50
N SER A 71 18.32 -1.87 -9.42
CA SER A 71 18.90 -3.20 -9.22
C SER A 71 18.51 -4.16 -10.35
N ALA A 72 18.41 -3.67 -11.59
CA ALA A 72 18.04 -4.46 -12.77
C ALA A 72 16.72 -5.25 -12.62
N GLY A 73 15.77 -4.73 -11.84
CA GLY A 73 14.44 -5.32 -11.64
C GLY A 73 14.33 -6.28 -10.46
N VAL A 74 15.37 -6.43 -9.64
CA VAL A 74 15.33 -7.25 -8.41
C VAL A 74 14.46 -6.60 -7.33
N THR A 75 14.57 -5.29 -7.14
CA THR A 75 13.79 -4.52 -6.16
C THR A 75 13.19 -3.27 -6.79
N TRP A 76 11.97 -2.94 -6.39
CA TRP A 76 11.21 -1.82 -6.94
C TRP A 76 10.72 -0.89 -5.83
N GLU A 77 10.81 0.40 -6.06
CA GLU A 77 10.34 1.46 -5.18
C GLU A 77 9.23 2.27 -5.86
N PRO A 78 8.11 2.54 -5.17
CA PRO A 78 7.08 3.43 -5.69
C PRO A 78 7.57 4.88 -5.62
N ILE A 79 7.38 5.65 -6.70
CA ILE A 79 7.83 7.06 -6.78
C ILE A 79 6.70 8.06 -7.04
N PHE A 80 5.46 7.57 -7.08
CA PHE A 80 4.26 8.36 -7.45
C PHE A 80 3.17 8.33 -6.36
N ASP A 81 3.54 8.08 -5.10
CA ASP A 81 2.58 7.88 -3.99
C ASP A 81 1.81 9.15 -3.56
N LYS A 82 2.26 10.33 -4.02
CA LYS A 82 1.64 11.62 -3.66
C LYS A 82 0.62 12.11 -4.68
N GLU A 83 0.47 11.40 -5.79
CA GLU A 83 -0.39 11.81 -6.89
C GLU A 83 -1.79 11.22 -6.75
N SER A 84 -2.79 11.96 -7.22
CA SER A 84 -4.19 11.53 -7.17
C SER A 84 -4.55 10.51 -8.25
N VAL A 85 -3.73 10.40 -9.31
CA VAL A 85 -3.97 9.54 -10.47
C VAL A 85 -3.07 8.31 -10.38
N LEU A 86 -3.70 7.13 -10.39
CA LEU A 86 -3.01 5.85 -10.23
C LEU A 86 -2.67 5.13 -11.54
N SER A 87 -3.25 5.59 -12.65
CA SER A 87 -3.17 4.92 -13.95
C SER A 87 -2.14 5.57 -14.84
N ILE A 88 -1.17 4.79 -15.30
CA ILE A 88 -0.07 5.25 -16.15
C ILE A 88 -0.19 4.63 -17.53
N GLY A 89 -0.22 5.46 -18.58
CA GLY A 89 -0.30 5.00 -19.97
C GLY A 89 1.03 5.01 -20.72
N ALA A 90 1.94 5.91 -20.35
CA ALA A 90 3.26 6.06 -20.96
C ALA A 90 4.24 6.67 -19.96
N ILE A 91 5.52 6.33 -20.11
CA ILE A 91 6.66 6.92 -19.42
C ILE A 91 7.73 7.17 -20.48
N THR A 92 8.50 8.25 -20.34
CA THR A 92 9.71 8.48 -21.12
C THR A 92 10.80 9.08 -20.24
N ILE A 93 12.04 8.66 -20.46
CA ILE A 93 13.23 9.13 -19.76
C ILE A 93 14.01 10.05 -20.70
N GLN A 94 14.38 11.22 -20.18
CA GLN A 94 15.32 12.09 -20.87
C GLN A 94 16.73 11.47 -20.82
N GLN A 95 17.15 10.82 -21.91
CA GLN A 95 18.40 10.05 -21.94
C GLN A 95 19.65 10.91 -21.74
N ASP A 96 19.63 12.18 -22.17
CA ASP A 96 20.75 13.12 -21.98
C ASP A 96 20.90 13.62 -20.53
N ASN A 97 19.84 13.48 -19.72
CA ASN A 97 19.86 13.81 -18.30
C ASN A 97 18.92 12.87 -17.52
N PRO A 98 19.34 11.61 -17.29
CA PRO A 98 18.47 10.57 -16.74
C PRO A 98 18.42 10.57 -15.20
N SER A 99 19.02 11.57 -14.55
CA SER A 99 19.14 11.70 -13.08
C SER A 99 18.04 12.57 -12.48
#